data_AF-A0A956H911-F1
#
_entry.id   AF-A0A956H911-F1
#
_cell.length_a   1.000
_cell.length_b   1.000
_cell.length_c   1.000
_cell.angle_alpha   90.00
_cell.angle_beta   90.00
_cell.angle_gamma   90.00
#
_symmetry.space_group_name_H-M   'P 1'
#
loop_
_entity.id
_entity.type
_entity.pdbx_description
1 polymer ?
#
loop_
_entity_poly.entity_id
_entity_poly.type
_entity_poly.pdbx_seq_one_letter_code
_entity_poly.pdbx_strand_id
1 'polypeptide(L)'
;VLLVVGARPLGCSGGLPPARFVFGDGLLGEDEERRRHALDFSKGMPPTLSVCNDSSLGEQIQAAFPATKVIKTLNTVNCNIMVDPSLVAGAHTMFIAGDDGDAKAEVERTVLREWFGWRDVVDLGGISAARGTEMYLPMWVRMWGALGTANFNIHVNRG
;
A
#
# COMPACT_ATOMS: atom_id res chain seq x y z
N VAL A 1 7.20 -5.06 -13.56
CA VAL A 1 6.07 -4.78 -12.64
C VAL A 1 6.45 -3.63 -11.73
N LEU A 2 5.52 -2.71 -11.44
CA LEU A 2 5.72 -1.59 -10.51
C LEU A 2 4.76 -1.74 -9.34
N LEU A 3 5.28 -1.80 -8.12
CA LEU A 3 4.45 -1.84 -6.90
C LEU A 3 4.25 -0.43 -6.36
N VAL A 4 3.01 -0.05 -6.10
CA VAL A 4 2.65 1.21 -5.44
C VAL A 4 2.39 0.95 -3.96
N VAL A 5 3.30 1.42 -3.10
CA VAL A 5 3.30 1.21 -1.65
C VAL A 5 3.05 2.54 -0.92
N GLY A 6 2.25 2.48 0.15
CA GLY A 6 1.77 3.68 0.86
C GLY A 6 2.82 4.40 1.72
N ALA A 7 3.79 3.67 2.29
CA ALA A 7 4.84 4.27 3.12
C ALA A 7 6.14 3.45 3.03
N ARG A 8 7.29 4.11 3.14
CA ARG A 8 8.60 3.45 3.13
C ARG A 8 8.92 2.79 4.48
N PRO A 9 9.33 1.51 4.51
CA PRO A 9 9.86 0.89 5.72
C PRO A 9 11.16 1.57 6.16
N LEU A 10 11.20 2.05 7.39
CA LEU A 10 12.44 2.55 8.01
C LEU A 10 13.23 1.33 8.49
N GLY A 11 14.33 0.98 7.82
CA GLY A 11 15.25 -0.05 8.31
C GLY A 11 15.29 -1.37 7.54
N CYS A 12 14.77 -1.45 6.30
CA CYS A 12 15.10 -2.57 5.41
C CYS A 12 16.59 -2.52 5.04
N SER A 13 17.44 -3.17 5.83
CA SER A 13 18.86 -3.41 5.54
C SER A 13 19.07 -4.69 4.71
N GLY A 14 18.06 -5.55 4.61
CA GLY A 14 17.96 -6.61 3.60
C GLY A 14 17.56 -6.00 2.26
N GLY A 15 18.21 -6.42 1.17
CA GLY A 15 17.90 -5.94 -0.18
C GLY A 15 16.40 -6.02 -0.45
N LEU A 16 15.85 -5.11 -1.26
CA LEU A 16 14.44 -5.19 -1.68
C LEU A 16 14.26 -6.37 -2.65
N PRO A 17 13.05 -6.97 -2.74
CA PRO A 17 12.78 -7.99 -3.76
C PRO A 17 12.97 -7.40 -5.17
N PRO A 18 13.13 -8.23 -6.22
CA PRO A 18 13.48 -7.79 -7.57
C PRO A 18 12.44 -6.90 -8.27
N ALA A 19 11.35 -6.54 -7.59
CA ALA A 19 10.33 -5.65 -8.09
C ALA A 19 10.66 -4.18 -7.84
N ARG A 20 10.24 -3.29 -8.75
CA ARG A 20 10.42 -1.85 -8.56
C ARG A 20 9.31 -1.32 -7.66
N PHE A 21 9.70 -0.70 -6.55
CA PHE A 21 8.78 -0.08 -5.60
C PHE A 21 8.68 1.42 -5.85
N VAL A 22 7.46 1.93 -5.80
CA VAL A 22 7.16 3.35 -5.59
C VAL A 22 6.63 3.46 -4.18
N PHE A 23 7.40 4.11 -3.31
CA PHE A 23 6.95 4.48 -1.99
C PHE A 23 6.41 5.91 -2.03
N GLY A 24 5.38 6.18 -1.23
CA GLY A 24 5.11 7.53 -0.78
C GLY A 24 6.11 7.89 0.31
N ASP A 25 7.16 8.65 -0.02
CA ASP A 25 8.09 9.13 1.01
C ASP A 25 7.43 10.27 1.80
N GLY A 26 7.10 9.99 3.05
CA GLY A 26 6.88 11.00 4.05
C GLY A 26 8.23 11.49 4.56
N LEU A 27 8.58 12.74 4.23
CA LEU A 27 9.65 13.61 4.75
C LEU A 27 10.64 14.07 3.66
N LEU A 28 10.47 15.36 3.31
CA LEU A 28 11.37 16.32 2.62
C LEU A 28 11.42 16.34 1.08
N GLY A 29 10.95 17.45 0.51
CA GLY A 29 11.55 18.09 -0.69
C GLY A 29 10.80 18.01 -2.03
N GLU A 30 10.43 19.18 -2.55
CA GLU A 30 10.24 19.55 -3.97
C GLU A 30 8.99 19.02 -4.75
N ASP A 31 8.35 19.96 -5.47
CA ASP A 31 6.97 19.95 -5.97
C ASP A 31 6.59 18.89 -7.02
N GLU A 32 7.54 18.09 -7.51
CA GLU A 32 7.27 17.01 -8.48
C GLU A 32 6.91 15.66 -7.78
N GLU A 33 7.29 15.52 -6.50
CA GLU A 33 7.07 14.31 -5.68
C GLU A 33 5.70 14.31 -4.97
N ARG A 34 5.04 15.47 -4.87
CA ARG A 34 3.65 15.61 -4.36
C ARG A 34 2.62 14.78 -5.13
N ARG A 35 2.88 14.48 -6.40
CA ARG A 35 2.01 13.62 -7.23
C ARG A 35 2.08 12.14 -6.89
N ARG A 36 2.99 11.71 -6.01
CA ARG A 36 3.24 10.29 -5.70
C ARG A 36 2.77 9.87 -4.32
N HIS A 37 2.10 10.76 -3.60
CA HIS A 37 1.56 10.44 -2.29
C HIS A 37 0.07 10.69 -2.24
N ALA A 38 -0.67 9.66 -1.84
CA ALA A 38 -2.11 9.78 -1.66
C ALA A 38 -2.44 10.73 -0.51
N LEU A 39 -1.57 10.91 0.50
CA LEU A 39 -1.84 11.85 1.61
C LEU A 39 -1.36 13.27 1.32
N ASP A 40 -2.24 14.23 1.61
CA ASP A 40 -2.01 15.66 1.61
C ASP A 40 -1.97 16.19 3.05
N PHE A 41 -0.81 16.72 3.45
CA PHE A 41 -0.57 17.32 4.76
C PHE A 41 -0.66 18.86 4.74
N SER A 42 -0.95 19.48 3.59
CA SER A 42 -0.94 20.95 3.43
C SER A 42 -1.97 21.67 4.32
N LYS A 43 -2.99 20.96 4.80
CA LYS A 43 -4.07 21.48 5.65
C LYS A 43 -3.97 21.03 7.12
N GLY A 44 -2.85 20.45 7.53
CA GLY A 44 -2.61 20.00 8.90
C GLY A 44 -3.01 18.54 9.16
N MET A 45 -3.20 18.20 10.45
CA MET A 45 -3.48 16.84 10.91
C MET A 45 -4.95 16.69 11.37
N PRO A 46 -5.63 15.56 11.09
CA PRO A 46 -5.15 14.46 10.27
C PRO A 46 -5.11 14.83 8.77
N PRO A 47 -4.21 14.20 7.98
CA PRO A 47 -4.09 14.50 6.56
C PRO A 47 -5.33 14.09 5.77
N THR A 48 -5.54 14.74 4.63
CA THR A 48 -6.56 14.35 3.64
C THR A 48 -5.94 13.54 2.52
N LEU A 49 -6.76 13.05 1.57
CA LEU A 49 -6.23 12.46 0.34
C LEU A 49 -6.13 13.51 -0.77
N SER A 50 -5.02 13.51 -1.51
CA SER A 50 -4.78 14.39 -2.67
C SER A 50 -5.61 13.97 -3.88
N VAL A 51 -5.86 12.66 -4.01
CA VAL A 51 -6.67 12.01 -5.05
C VAL A 51 -7.49 10.92 -4.36
N CYS A 52 -8.81 10.90 -4.53
CA CYS A 52 -9.66 9.87 -3.91
C CYS A 52 -11.02 9.76 -4.61
N ASN A 53 -11.80 8.73 -4.23
CA ASN A 53 -13.17 8.47 -4.64
C ASN A 53 -13.36 8.09 -6.13
N ASP A 54 -13.10 9.02 -7.06
CA ASP A 54 -13.27 8.80 -8.50
C ASP A 54 -11.97 8.47 -9.24
N SER A 55 -10.83 8.62 -8.57
CA SER A 55 -9.49 8.25 -9.03
C SER A 55 -8.62 7.82 -7.84
N SER A 56 -7.49 7.21 -8.15
CA SER A 56 -6.43 6.85 -7.20
C SER A 56 -5.06 7.21 -7.74
N LEU A 57 -4.06 7.20 -6.87
CA LEU A 57 -2.67 7.31 -7.29
C LEU A 57 -2.26 6.12 -8.17
N GLY A 58 -2.70 4.91 -7.83
CA GLY A 58 -2.45 3.71 -8.63
C GLY A 58 -2.89 3.89 -10.10
N GLU A 59 -4.09 4.43 -10.32
CA GLU A 59 -4.61 4.71 -11.66
C GLU A 59 -3.82 5.80 -12.38
N GLN A 60 -3.44 6.88 -11.70
CA GLN A 60 -2.63 7.94 -12.32
C GLN A 60 -1.25 7.44 -12.76
N ILE A 61 -0.62 6.57 -11.96
CA ILE A 61 0.64 5.93 -12.32
C ILE A 61 0.45 5.00 -13.52
N GLN A 62 -0.60 4.17 -13.53
CA GLN A 62 -0.88 3.27 -14.65
C GLN A 62 -1.14 4.04 -15.95
N ALA A 63 -1.87 5.15 -15.88
CA ALA A 63 -2.13 6.03 -17.02
C ALA A 63 -0.85 6.74 -17.53
N ALA A 64 0.03 7.16 -16.62
CA ALA A 64 1.30 7.79 -16.98
C ALA A 64 2.31 6.81 -17.60
N PHE A 65 2.20 5.51 -17.28
CA PHE A 65 3.09 4.47 -17.79
C PHE A 65 2.30 3.26 -18.34
N PRO A 66 1.64 3.37 -19.50
CA PRO A 66 0.72 2.34 -20.00
C PRO A 66 1.35 0.96 -20.25
N ALA A 67 2.66 0.91 -20.54
CA ALA A 67 3.40 -0.35 -20.71
C ALA A 67 3.84 -0.99 -19.38
N THR A 68 3.69 -0.29 -18.27
CA THR A 68 4.04 -0.80 -16.94
C THR A 68 2.85 -1.54 -16.35
N LYS A 69 3.10 -2.72 -15.80
CA LYS A 69 2.12 -3.47 -15.01
C LYS A 69 2.11 -2.92 -13.57
N VAL A 70 1.16 -2.06 -13.24
CA VAL A 70 1.05 -1.42 -11.92
C VAL A 70 0.23 -2.28 -10.98
N ILE A 71 0.80 -2.58 -9.81
CA ILE A 71 0.17 -3.36 -8.75
C ILE A 71 0.09 -2.52 -7.47
N LYS A 72 -1.11 -2.36 -6.92
CA LYS A 72 -1.36 -1.72 -5.63
C LYS A 72 -1.39 -2.76 -4.51
N THR A 73 -0.59 -2.57 -3.47
CA THR A 73 -0.59 -3.41 -2.27
C THR A 73 0.13 -2.73 -1.10
N LEU A 74 0.13 -3.35 0.09
CA LEU A 74 0.85 -2.96 1.32
C LEU A 74 0.46 -1.62 1.96
N ASN A 75 -0.30 -0.76 1.28
CA ASN A 75 -0.60 0.59 1.76
C ASN A 75 -1.58 0.66 2.95
N THR A 76 -2.21 -0.46 3.33
CA THR A 76 -3.24 -0.53 4.38
C THR A 76 -2.67 -0.91 5.75
N VAL A 77 -1.35 -0.92 5.91
CA VAL A 77 -0.70 -1.34 7.15
C VAL A 77 0.52 -0.48 7.46
N ASN A 78 0.97 -0.49 8.71
CA ASN A 78 2.23 0.15 9.09
C ASN A 78 3.42 -0.47 8.34
N CYS A 79 4.42 0.34 7.99
CA CYS A 79 5.55 -0.10 7.18
C CYS A 79 6.43 -1.19 7.82
N ASN A 80 6.45 -1.32 9.15
CA ASN A 80 7.13 -2.44 9.81
C ASN A 80 6.36 -3.75 9.61
N ILE A 81 5.03 -3.71 9.68
CA ILE A 81 4.18 -4.88 9.48
C ILE A 81 4.17 -5.30 7.99
N MET A 82 4.37 -4.36 7.05
CA MET A 82 4.50 -4.68 5.61
C MET A 82 5.53 -5.79 5.35
N VAL A 83 6.65 -5.75 6.08
CA VAL A 83 7.79 -6.65 5.88
C VAL A 83 7.86 -7.78 6.90
N ASP A 84 7.18 -7.62 8.03
CA ASP A 84 7.03 -8.65 9.06
C ASP A 84 5.61 -8.62 9.67
N PRO A 85 4.64 -9.35 9.07
CA PRO A 85 3.28 -9.41 9.56
C PRO A 85 3.16 -10.12 10.91
N SER A 86 4.22 -10.80 11.39
CA SER A 86 4.21 -11.48 12.70
C SER A 86 4.32 -10.52 13.88
N LEU A 87 4.68 -9.25 13.64
CA LEU A 87 4.72 -8.18 14.64
C LEU A 87 3.35 -7.90 15.28
N VAL A 88 2.27 -8.30 14.63
CA VAL A 88 0.91 -8.27 15.20
C VAL A 88 0.40 -9.69 15.30
N ALA A 89 -0.09 -10.08 16.48
CA ALA A 89 -0.66 -11.41 16.66
C ALA A 89 -2.01 -11.53 15.93
N GLY A 90 -2.36 -12.74 15.50
CA GLY A 90 -3.63 -13.05 14.85
C GLY A 90 -3.54 -13.14 13.32
N ALA A 91 -4.70 -13.27 12.70
CA ALA A 91 -4.82 -13.31 11.25
C ALA A 91 -4.82 -11.88 10.69
N HIS A 92 -4.23 -11.70 9.50
CA HIS A 92 -4.13 -10.42 8.82
C HIS A 92 -4.41 -10.61 7.34
N THR A 93 -5.20 -9.73 6.75
CA THR A 93 -5.47 -9.76 5.32
C THR A 93 -4.67 -8.68 4.61
N MET A 94 -3.92 -9.05 3.59
CA MET A 94 -3.32 -8.10 2.65
C MET A 94 -4.16 -8.00 1.38
N PHE A 95 -4.19 -6.82 0.77
CA PHE A 95 -4.93 -6.57 -0.45
C PHE A 95 -3.99 -6.38 -1.63
N ILE A 96 -4.39 -6.88 -2.79
CA ILE A 96 -3.70 -6.69 -4.06
C ILE A 96 -4.70 -6.23 -5.13
N ALA A 97 -4.30 -5.28 -5.97
CA ALA A 97 -5.11 -4.78 -7.08
C ALA A 97 -4.21 -4.40 -8.28
N GLY A 98 -4.69 -4.60 -9.49
CA GLY A 98 -3.94 -4.35 -10.73
C GLY A 98 -4.54 -5.07 -11.93
N ASP A 99 -4.32 -4.54 -13.13
CA ASP A 99 -5.01 -5.00 -14.34
C ASP A 99 -4.40 -6.26 -14.97
N ASP A 100 -3.13 -6.56 -14.68
CA ASP A 100 -2.43 -7.72 -15.22
C ASP A 100 -2.43 -8.88 -14.20
N GLY A 101 -3.17 -9.94 -14.52
CA GLY A 101 -3.34 -11.10 -13.63
C GLY A 101 -2.03 -11.83 -13.32
N ASP A 102 -1.16 -11.99 -14.32
CA ASP A 102 0.13 -12.68 -14.14
C ASP A 102 1.06 -11.89 -13.22
N ALA A 103 1.13 -10.56 -13.38
CA ALA A 103 1.91 -9.70 -12.49
C ALA A 103 1.37 -9.69 -11.06
N LYS A 104 0.04 -9.74 -10.87
CA LYS A 104 -0.54 -9.90 -9.52
C LYS A 104 -0.12 -11.23 -8.89
N ALA A 105 -0.26 -12.33 -9.63
CA ALA A 105 0.12 -13.65 -9.13
C ALA A 105 1.62 -13.73 -8.80
N GLU A 106 2.48 -13.15 -9.63
CA GLU A 106 3.92 -13.07 -9.37
C GLU A 106 4.23 -12.25 -8.12
N VAL A 107 3.61 -11.07 -7.96
CA VAL A 107 3.80 -10.21 -6.78
C VAL A 107 3.28 -10.88 -5.51
N GLU A 108 2.10 -11.49 -5.56
CA GLU A 108 1.54 -12.22 -4.43
C GLU A 108 2.48 -13.34 -3.99
N ARG A 109 2.93 -14.18 -4.93
CA ARG A 109 3.82 -15.30 -4.62
C ARG A 109 5.17 -14.82 -4.09
N THR A 110 5.87 -14.00 -4.86
CA THR A 110 7.28 -13.68 -4.59
C THR A 110 7.43 -12.62 -3.52
N VAL A 111 6.67 -11.52 -3.58
CA VAL A 111 6.84 -10.39 -2.66
C VAL A 111 6.03 -10.61 -1.39
N LEU A 112 4.72 -10.85 -1.51
CA LEU A 112 3.85 -10.90 -0.34
C LEU A 112 4.07 -12.19 0.46
N ARG A 113 4.09 -13.36 -0.20
CA ARG A 113 4.17 -14.66 0.48
C ARG A 113 5.60 -15.07 0.81
N GLU A 114 6.46 -15.24 -0.20
CA GLU A 114 7.82 -15.77 -0.01
C GLU A 114 8.72 -14.81 0.79
N TRP A 115 8.70 -13.52 0.44
CA TRP A 115 9.60 -12.53 1.05
C TRP A 115 9.06 -11.95 2.36
N PHE A 116 7.81 -11.47 2.37
CA PHE A 116 7.24 -10.79 3.53
C PHE A 116 6.35 -11.67 4.40
N GLY A 117 6.04 -12.91 4.01
CA GLY A 117 5.32 -13.86 4.87
C GLY A 117 3.82 -13.61 5.05
N TRP A 118 3.18 -12.82 4.17
CA TRP A 118 1.73 -12.64 4.15
C TRP A 118 1.02 -13.95 3.77
N ARG A 119 0.12 -14.42 4.62
CA ARG A 119 -0.57 -15.71 4.44
C ARG A 119 -1.94 -15.59 3.79
N ASP A 120 -2.67 -14.54 4.14
CA ASP A 120 -3.98 -14.24 3.61
C ASP A 120 -3.90 -13.01 2.70
N VAL A 121 -4.15 -13.22 1.42
CA VAL A 121 -4.12 -12.17 0.39
C VAL A 121 -5.45 -12.19 -0.35
N VAL A 122 -6.05 -11.03 -0.52
CA VAL A 122 -7.30 -10.83 -1.26
C VAL A 122 -7.03 -9.98 -2.48
N ASP A 123 -7.29 -10.55 -3.67
CA ASP A 123 -7.30 -9.83 -4.93
C ASP A 123 -8.61 -9.04 -5.07
N LEU A 124 -8.50 -7.71 -5.14
CA LEU A 124 -9.61 -6.78 -5.28
C LEU A 124 -9.95 -6.47 -6.74
N GLY A 125 -9.25 -7.06 -7.71
CA GLY A 125 -9.48 -6.88 -9.14
C GLY A 125 -8.50 -5.90 -9.80
N GLY A 126 -9.02 -5.05 -10.69
CA GLY A 126 -8.24 -4.11 -11.49
C GLY A 126 -7.64 -2.96 -10.69
N ILE A 127 -6.84 -2.12 -11.33
CA ILE A 127 -6.12 -1.01 -10.67
C ILE A 127 -7.08 0.02 -10.05
N SER A 128 -8.32 0.12 -10.52
CA SER A 128 -9.34 0.99 -9.92
C SER A 128 -9.68 0.64 -8.48
N ALA A 129 -9.42 -0.59 -8.03
CA ALA A 129 -9.59 -0.96 -6.62
C ALA A 129 -8.57 -0.29 -5.68
N ALA A 130 -7.50 0.32 -6.23
CA ALA A 130 -6.57 1.15 -5.47
C ALA A 130 -7.25 2.35 -4.80
N ARG A 131 -8.39 2.82 -5.32
CA ARG A 131 -9.21 3.87 -4.69
C ARG A 131 -9.63 3.46 -3.28
N GLY A 132 -10.17 2.25 -3.13
CA GLY A 132 -10.65 1.73 -1.85
C GLY A 132 -9.51 1.53 -0.86
N THR A 133 -8.40 0.93 -1.31
CA THR A 133 -7.25 0.70 -0.42
C THR A 133 -6.58 2.01 -0.01
N GLU A 134 -6.52 3.04 -0.87
CA GLU A 134 -6.02 4.37 -0.51
C GLU A 134 -6.96 5.11 0.44
N MET A 135 -8.27 5.00 0.22
CA MET A 135 -9.33 5.54 1.08
C MET A 135 -9.40 4.90 2.47
N TYR A 136 -8.71 3.78 2.69
CA TYR A 136 -8.53 3.22 4.02
C TYR A 136 -7.60 4.08 4.89
N LEU A 137 -6.68 4.86 4.32
CA LEU A 137 -5.69 5.63 5.10
C LEU A 137 -6.31 6.60 6.13
N PRO A 138 -7.35 7.40 5.80
CA PRO A 138 -8.05 8.20 6.80
C PRO A 138 -8.59 7.38 7.98
N MET A 139 -9.13 6.18 7.73
CA MET A 139 -9.59 5.27 8.79
C MET A 139 -8.41 4.75 9.61
N TRP A 140 -7.31 4.36 8.95
CA TRP A 140 -6.08 3.92 9.63
C TRP A 140 -5.53 4.98 10.58
N VAL A 141 -5.49 6.25 10.16
CA VAL A 141 -5.03 7.38 11.01
C VAL A 141 -5.91 7.54 12.24
N ARG A 142 -7.23 7.34 12.13
CA ARG A 142 -8.15 7.38 13.28
C ARG A 142 -7.92 6.21 14.23
N MET A 143 -7.69 5.00 13.70
CA MET A 143 -7.35 3.83 14.52
C MET A 143 -6.01 4.01 15.23
N TRP A 144 -5.00 4.54 14.56
CA TRP A 144 -3.69 4.84 15.16
C TRP A 144 -3.83 5.77 16.38
N GLY A 145 -4.60 6.86 16.25
CA GLY A 145 -4.87 7.77 17.36
C GLY A 145 -5.66 7.13 18.50
N ALA A 146 -6.69 6.32 18.18
CA ALA A 146 -7.54 5.69 19.16
C ALA A 146 -6.86 4.53 19.93
N LEU A 147 -6.01 3.75 19.24
CA LEU A 147 -5.30 2.61 19.81
C LEU A 147 -3.97 3.01 20.46
N GLY A 148 -3.45 4.21 20.18
CA GLY A 148 -2.17 4.69 20.70
C GLY A 148 -0.96 3.90 20.18
N THR A 149 -1.12 3.11 19.11
CA THR A 149 -0.07 2.28 18.52
C THR A 149 -0.30 2.13 17.03
N ALA A 150 0.78 1.95 16.26
CA ALA A 150 0.73 1.60 14.84
C ALA A 150 0.81 0.09 14.59
N ASN A 151 0.99 -0.71 15.66
CA ASN A 151 1.10 -2.17 15.60
C ASN A 151 -0.28 -2.82 15.61
N PHE A 152 -1.08 -2.54 14.58
CA PHE A 152 -2.39 -3.14 14.37
C PHE A 152 -2.61 -3.39 12.87
N ASN A 153 -3.50 -4.31 12.56
CA ASN A 153 -3.96 -4.55 11.20
C ASN A 153 -5.39 -5.13 11.20
N ILE A 154 -5.97 -5.29 10.02
CA ILE A 154 -7.32 -5.82 9.83
C ILE A 154 -7.30 -7.23 9.24
N HIS A 155 -8.34 -8.00 9.56
CA HIS A 155 -8.63 -9.30 8.98
C HIS A 155 -10.02 -9.31 8.36
N VAL A 156 -10.15 -9.89 7.18
CA VAL A 156 -11.44 -10.08 6.52
C VAL A 156 -11.97 -11.47 6.89
N ASN A 157 -13.00 -11.51 7.73
CA ASN A 157 -13.73 -12.74 8.03
C ASN A 157 -14.67 -13.09 6.87
N ARG A 158 -14.62 -14.35 6.43
CA ARG A 158 -15.41 -14.89 5.31
C ARG A 158 -15.97 -16.27 5.69
N GLY A 159 -17.14 -16.61 5.16
CA GLY A 159 -17.87 -17.87 5.42
C GLY A 159 -17.85 -18.82 4.22
#